data_AF-A0A968H1Y6-F1
#
_entry.id   AF-A0A968H1Y6-F1
#
_cell.length_a   1.000
_cell.length_b   1.000
_cell.length_c   1.000
_cell.angle_alpha   90.00
_cell.angle_beta   90.00
_cell.angle_gamma   90.00
#
_symmetry.space_group_name_H-M   'P 1'
#
loop_
_entity.id
_entity.type
_entity.pdbx_description
1 polymer ?
#
loop_
_entity_poly.entity_id
_entity_poly.type
_entity_poly.pdbx_seq_one_letter_code
_entity_poly.pdbx_strand_id
1 'polypeptide(L)'
;MSYTCTTFTMAGLLSTLLVSALTAHAADPVTIRVAMPTLVCNTGVLEHNECILNGTLRVRGPESLNGPVRYYCDLKYTYVAAGNAQQAIRFSGRTLFHGEVQLKEGRATEELSRPLTLKLSNQPRQVEVADIGCEQELGRPVPAP
;
A
#
# COMPACT_ATOMS: atom_id res chain seq x y z
N MET A 1 -67.25 25.77 53.33
CA MET A 1 -67.24 26.05 51.88
C MET A 1 -66.49 27.34 51.66
N SER A 2 -65.34 27.27 50.98
CA SER A 2 -64.71 28.31 50.16
C SER A 2 -63.31 27.83 49.76
N TYR A 3 -62.96 28.14 48.52
CA TYR A 3 -61.96 27.51 47.66
C TYR A 3 -60.53 28.01 47.89
N THR A 4 -59.54 27.16 47.63
CA THR A 4 -58.28 27.60 47.00
C THR A 4 -57.74 26.47 46.11
N CYS A 5 -57.79 26.73 44.81
CA CYS A 5 -57.12 25.99 43.75
C CYS A 5 -55.67 26.45 43.67
N THR A 6 -54.70 25.54 43.62
CA THR A 6 -53.29 25.89 43.38
C THR A 6 -52.65 24.85 42.47
N THR A 7 -52.40 25.27 41.24
CA THR A 7 -51.64 24.58 40.19
C THR A 7 -50.14 24.73 40.44
N PHE A 8 -49.33 23.68 40.38
CA PHE A 8 -47.89 23.80 40.08
C PHE A 8 -47.35 22.57 39.30
N THR A 9 -47.18 22.83 38.00
CA THR A 9 -46.11 22.43 37.06
C THR A 9 -45.30 21.13 37.26
N MET A 10 -45.35 20.32 36.20
CA MET A 10 -44.34 19.33 35.80
C MET A 10 -42.93 19.93 35.75
N ALA A 11 -41.96 19.22 36.32
CA ALA A 11 -40.54 19.39 36.01
C ALA A 11 -39.97 18.04 35.56
N GLY A 12 -39.92 17.87 34.24
CA GLY A 12 -39.23 16.77 33.59
C GLY A 12 -37.72 16.97 33.71
N LEU A 13 -37.04 15.98 34.29
CA LEU A 13 -35.58 15.88 34.28
C LEU A 13 -35.14 15.23 32.95
N LEU A 14 -34.93 16.06 31.93
CA LEU A 14 -34.14 15.68 30.75
C LEU A 14 -32.65 15.78 31.13
N SER A 15 -32.04 14.64 31.48
CA SER A 15 -30.57 14.53 31.56
C SER A 15 -29.99 14.52 30.15
N THR A 16 -29.48 15.68 29.72
CA THR A 16 -28.74 15.84 28.47
C THR A 16 -27.38 15.15 28.57
N LEU A 17 -27.24 13.99 27.90
CA LEU A 17 -25.97 13.35 27.59
C LEU A 17 -25.19 14.23 26.60
N LEU A 18 -24.28 15.07 27.09
CA LEU A 18 -23.24 15.67 26.26
C LEU A 18 -22.14 14.62 26.00
N VAL A 19 -22.35 13.81 24.97
CA VAL A 19 -21.27 13.04 24.34
C VAL A 19 -20.57 13.99 23.36
N SER A 20 -19.47 14.59 23.80
CA SER A 20 -18.56 15.33 22.93
C SER A 20 -17.86 14.34 21.99
N ALA A 21 -18.49 14.05 20.85
CA ALA A 21 -17.84 13.35 19.75
C ALA A 21 -16.82 14.30 19.12
N LEU A 22 -15.58 14.28 19.63
CA LEU A 22 -14.43 14.80 18.89
C LEU A 22 -14.30 13.95 17.62
N THR A 23 -14.79 14.47 16.51
CA THR A 23 -14.47 13.96 15.17
C THR A 23 -12.99 14.23 14.92
N ALA A 24 -12.14 13.29 15.34
CA ALA A 24 -10.78 13.18 14.84
C ALA A 24 -10.90 13.07 13.31
N HIS A 25 -10.57 14.14 12.60
CA HIS A 25 -10.35 14.09 11.16
C HIS A 25 -9.14 13.19 10.96
N ALA A 26 -9.38 11.90 10.76
CA ALA A 26 -8.37 11.01 10.23
C ALA A 26 -7.94 11.61 8.89
N ALA A 27 -6.74 12.17 8.84
CA ALA A 27 -6.15 12.59 7.58
C ALA A 27 -6.16 11.37 6.64
N ASP A 28 -6.62 11.56 5.41
CA ASP A 28 -6.72 10.46 4.46
C ASP A 28 -5.35 9.76 4.33
N PRO A 29 -5.26 8.44 4.55
CA PRO A 29 -3.99 7.74 4.52
C PRO A 29 -3.41 7.73 3.10
N VAL A 30 -2.09 7.83 2.99
CA VAL A 30 -1.41 7.65 1.71
C VAL A 30 -1.58 6.21 1.25
N THR A 31 -2.19 6.04 0.08
CA THR A 31 -2.42 4.75 -0.57
C THR A 31 -1.51 4.62 -1.78
N ILE A 32 -0.81 3.49 -1.87
CA ILE A 32 0.15 3.19 -2.93
C ILE A 32 -0.32 1.91 -3.64
N ARG A 33 -0.45 1.95 -4.96
CA ARG A 33 -0.88 0.80 -5.77
C ARG A 33 -0.02 0.65 -7.00
N VAL A 34 0.29 -0.59 -7.36
CA VAL A 34 0.94 -0.92 -8.63
C VAL A 34 -0.10 -1.58 -9.53
N ALA A 35 -0.36 -0.99 -10.70
CA ALA A 35 -1.25 -1.54 -11.70
C ALA A 35 -0.45 -2.34 -12.74
N MET A 36 -1.02 -3.49 -13.15
CA MET A 36 -0.47 -4.39 -14.18
C MET A 36 1.01 -4.74 -13.97
N PRO A 37 1.40 -5.25 -12.78
CA PRO A 37 2.79 -5.61 -12.53
C PRO A 37 3.20 -6.81 -13.39
N THR A 38 4.36 -6.72 -14.06
CA THR A 38 4.94 -7.81 -14.85
C THR A 38 6.43 -7.94 -14.57
N LEU A 39 6.96 -9.15 -14.66
CA LEU A 39 8.39 -9.41 -14.53
C LEU A 39 8.94 -9.91 -15.86
N VAL A 40 10.01 -9.27 -16.32
CA VAL A 40 10.78 -9.71 -17.47
C VAL A 40 12.18 -10.06 -16.97
N CYS A 41 12.47 -11.36 -16.89
CA CYS A 41 13.77 -11.86 -16.45
C CYS A 41 14.66 -12.15 -17.65
N ASN A 42 15.92 -11.76 -17.56
CA ASN A 42 16.85 -12.04 -18.64
C ASN A 42 17.23 -13.53 -18.60
N THR A 43 17.01 -14.25 -19.70
CA THR A 43 17.38 -15.66 -19.84
C THR A 43 18.76 -15.84 -20.47
N GLY A 44 19.48 -14.74 -20.74
CA GLY A 44 20.81 -14.77 -21.37
C GLY A 44 21.77 -13.66 -20.91
N VAL A 45 23.02 -14.09 -20.66
CA VAL A 45 24.29 -13.35 -20.54
C VAL A 45 24.45 -12.31 -19.41
N LEU A 46 23.39 -11.61 -18.97
CA LEU A 46 23.43 -10.80 -17.74
C LEU A 46 23.26 -11.67 -16.50
N GLU A 47 23.64 -11.14 -15.33
CA GLU A 47 23.75 -11.89 -14.08
C GLU A 47 22.50 -12.74 -13.83
N HIS A 48 22.73 -14.01 -13.48
CA HIS A 48 21.65 -14.97 -13.25
C HIS A 48 20.67 -14.40 -12.22
N ASN A 49 19.38 -14.37 -12.56
CA ASN A 49 18.26 -13.86 -11.75
C ASN A 49 18.00 -12.34 -11.75
N GLU A 50 18.57 -11.58 -12.69
CA GLU A 50 18.14 -10.21 -12.93
C GLU A 50 16.81 -10.15 -13.69
N CYS A 51 15.85 -9.44 -13.10
CA CYS A 51 14.53 -9.21 -13.69
C CYS A 51 14.15 -7.74 -13.61
N ILE A 52 13.40 -7.27 -14.60
CA ILE A 52 12.81 -5.92 -14.59
C ILE A 52 11.34 -6.05 -14.20
N LEU A 53 10.96 -5.41 -13.10
CA LEU A 53 9.57 -5.21 -12.72
C LEU A 53 9.02 -3.99 -13.47
N ASN A 54 8.02 -4.24 -14.30
CA ASN A 54 7.29 -3.20 -15.03
C ASN A 54 5.87 -3.03 -14.47
N GLY A 55 5.32 -1.83 -14.59
CA GLY A 55 3.92 -1.54 -14.25
C GLY A 55 3.65 -0.04 -14.15
N THR A 56 2.56 0.34 -13.48
CA THR A 56 2.28 1.75 -13.18
C THR A 56 2.08 1.94 -11.69
N LEU A 57 2.95 2.74 -11.06
CA LEU A 57 2.81 3.15 -9.67
C LEU A 57 1.81 4.29 -9.59
N ARG A 58 0.80 4.17 -8.72
CA ARG A 58 -0.19 5.20 -8.44
C ARG A 58 -0.21 5.47 -6.95
N VAL A 59 0.01 6.73 -6.58
CA VAL A 59 -0.01 7.17 -5.19
C VAL A 59 -1.08 8.24 -5.02
N ARG A 60 -1.86 8.09 -3.96
CA ARG A 60 -2.93 9.01 -3.57
C ARG A 60 -2.83 9.28 -2.08
N GLY A 61 -2.97 10.54 -1.69
CA GLY A 61 -3.06 10.99 -0.30
C GLY A 61 -3.93 12.25 -0.22
N PRO A 62 -3.88 12.98 0.91
CA PRO A 62 -4.61 14.22 1.08
C PRO A 62 -4.21 15.25 0.02
N GLU A 63 -5.17 16.04 -0.49
CA GLU A 63 -4.90 17.04 -1.55
C GLU A 63 -3.88 18.10 -1.12
N SER A 64 -3.77 18.37 0.18
CA SER A 64 -2.76 19.27 0.74
C SER A 64 -1.33 18.72 0.69
N LEU A 65 -1.15 17.42 0.47
CA LEU A 65 0.14 16.75 0.51
C LEU A 65 0.90 16.99 -0.80
N ASN A 66 2.05 17.67 -0.68
CA ASN A 66 2.97 17.94 -1.77
C ASN A 66 4.39 17.55 -1.35
N GLY A 67 5.16 16.98 -2.28
CA GLY A 67 6.55 16.58 -2.03
C GLY A 67 6.77 15.07 -1.92
N PRO A 68 7.93 14.65 -1.40
CA PRO A 68 8.38 13.28 -1.52
C PRO A 68 7.64 12.35 -0.57
N VAL A 69 7.20 11.22 -1.11
CA VAL A 69 6.70 10.08 -0.33
C VAL A 69 7.58 8.89 -0.61
N ARG A 70 8.26 8.44 0.43
CA ARG A 70 9.01 7.19 0.42
C ARG A 70 8.09 6.01 0.63
N TYR A 71 8.39 4.92 -0.05
CA TYR A 71 7.60 3.71 -0.01
C TYR A 71 8.47 2.47 -0.08
N TYR A 72 7.92 1.37 0.42
CA TYR A 72 8.47 0.05 0.17
C TYR A 72 7.39 -0.84 -0.44
N CYS A 73 7.82 -1.79 -1.25
CA CYS A 73 6.95 -2.77 -1.88
C CYS A 73 7.45 -4.17 -1.57
N ASP A 74 6.51 -5.04 -1.22
CA ASP A 74 6.65 -6.47 -1.08
C ASP A 74 6.14 -7.16 -2.33
N LEU A 75 7.06 -7.76 -3.09
CA LEU A 75 6.76 -8.50 -4.30
C LEU A 75 6.85 -10.01 -4.03
N LYS A 76 5.72 -10.70 -4.15
CA LYS A 76 5.67 -12.16 -4.22
C LYS A 76 5.67 -12.58 -5.68
N TYR A 77 6.51 -13.56 -6.02
CA TYR A 77 6.62 -14.07 -7.38
C TYR A 77 6.58 -15.59 -7.37
N THR A 78 6.14 -16.16 -8.48
CA THR A 78 6.21 -17.59 -8.76
C THR A 78 7.04 -17.85 -9.98
N TYR A 79 7.75 -18.98 -10.01
CA TYR A 79 8.49 -19.38 -11.19
C TYR A 79 8.45 -20.89 -11.42
N VAL A 80 8.62 -21.30 -12.67
CA VAL A 80 8.73 -22.70 -13.06
C VAL A 80 10.20 -23.05 -13.30
N ALA A 81 10.72 -24.02 -12.57
CA ALA A 81 12.07 -24.54 -12.78
C ALA A 81 12.05 -26.06 -12.90
N ALA A 82 12.38 -26.53 -14.11
CA ALA A 82 12.37 -27.93 -14.50
C ALA A 82 11.01 -28.65 -14.38
N GLY A 83 10.78 -29.52 -15.36
CA GLY A 83 9.51 -30.18 -15.60
C GLY A 83 9.43 -30.69 -17.04
N ASN A 84 9.02 -31.94 -17.23
CA ASN A 84 8.59 -32.43 -18.53
C ASN A 84 7.27 -31.72 -18.91
N ALA A 85 6.82 -31.82 -20.16
CA ALA A 85 5.57 -31.18 -20.61
C ALA A 85 4.33 -31.56 -19.79
N GLN A 86 4.44 -32.58 -18.93
CA GLN A 86 3.38 -33.13 -18.08
C GLN A 86 3.49 -32.70 -16.60
N GLN A 87 4.62 -32.19 -16.11
CA GLN A 87 4.80 -31.78 -14.70
C GLN A 87 5.66 -30.52 -14.62
N ALA A 88 5.04 -29.36 -14.40
CA ALA A 88 5.76 -28.12 -14.09
C ALA A 88 5.98 -28.00 -12.57
N ILE A 89 7.24 -27.97 -12.12
CA ILE A 89 7.55 -27.69 -10.71
C ILE A 89 7.50 -26.18 -10.52
N ARG A 90 6.54 -25.73 -9.72
CA ARG A 90 6.34 -24.32 -9.37
C ARG A 90 7.01 -24.02 -8.03
N PHE A 91 7.78 -22.95 -8.02
CA PHE A 91 8.42 -22.38 -6.84
C PHE A 91 7.84 -20.98 -6.61
N SER A 92 7.98 -20.51 -5.38
CA SER A 92 7.57 -19.16 -4.98
C SER A 92 8.71 -18.46 -4.24
N GLY A 93 8.80 -17.16 -4.40
CA GLY A 93 9.73 -16.32 -3.66
C GLY A 93 9.13 -14.96 -3.32
N ARG A 94 9.91 -14.19 -2.58
CA ARG A 94 9.54 -12.86 -2.09
C ARG A 94 10.75 -11.95 -2.15
N THR A 95 10.56 -10.70 -2.56
CA THR A 95 11.60 -9.68 -2.53
C THR A 95 11.00 -8.33 -2.10
N LEU A 96 11.83 -7.48 -1.52
CA LEU A 96 11.46 -6.13 -1.07
C LEU A 96 12.24 -5.10 -1.87
N PHE A 97 11.58 -4.00 -2.23
CA PHE A 97 12.25 -2.85 -2.83
C PHE A 97 11.67 -1.53 -2.33
N HIS A 98 12.47 -0.47 -2.39
CA HIS A 98 12.17 0.83 -1.78
C HIS A 98 12.26 1.94 -2.81
N GLY A 99 11.34 2.89 -2.83
CA GLY A 99 11.38 4.02 -3.75
C GLY A 99 10.88 5.31 -3.13
N GLU A 100 10.90 6.36 -3.93
CA GLU A 100 10.36 7.67 -3.60
C GLU A 100 9.55 8.17 -4.80
N VAL A 101 8.43 8.83 -4.53
CA VAL A 101 7.59 9.47 -5.53
C VAL A 101 7.30 10.90 -5.10
N GLN A 102 7.24 11.84 -6.04
CA GLN A 102 6.88 13.23 -5.76
C GLN A 102 5.38 13.45 -5.95
N LEU A 103 4.66 13.71 -4.85
CA LEU A 103 3.24 14.05 -4.90
C LEU A 103 3.04 15.52 -5.30
N LYS A 104 2.02 15.73 -6.13
CA LYS A 104 1.44 17.04 -6.43
C LYS A 104 -0.05 16.95 -6.15
N GLU A 105 -0.56 17.83 -5.30
CA GLU A 105 -1.98 17.86 -4.90
C GLU A 105 -2.47 16.49 -4.41
N GLY A 106 -1.65 15.81 -3.59
CA GLY A 106 -1.94 14.48 -3.07
C GLY A 106 -1.87 13.35 -4.08
N ARG A 107 -1.39 13.56 -5.31
CA ARG A 107 -1.39 12.55 -6.37
C ARG A 107 -0.05 12.42 -7.07
N ALA A 108 0.27 11.19 -7.45
CA ALA A 108 1.34 10.90 -8.41
C ALA A 108 1.01 9.64 -9.20
N THR A 109 1.49 9.58 -10.44
CA THR A 109 1.44 8.40 -11.28
C THR A 109 2.73 8.33 -12.07
N GLU A 110 3.43 7.22 -11.95
CA GLU A 110 4.73 7.00 -12.58
C GLU A 110 4.77 5.63 -13.25
N GLU A 111 5.51 5.55 -14.35
CA GLU A 111 5.85 4.26 -14.94
C GLU A 111 6.89 3.58 -14.04
N LEU A 112 6.58 2.36 -13.62
CA LEU A 112 7.49 1.54 -12.84
C LEU A 112 8.33 0.73 -13.81
N SER A 113 9.65 0.95 -13.83
CA SER A 113 10.62 0.12 -14.52
C SER A 113 11.80 -0.08 -13.59
N ARG A 114 11.81 -1.20 -12.86
CA ARG A 114 12.74 -1.42 -11.75
C ARG A 114 13.54 -2.71 -11.89
N PRO A 115 14.87 -2.66 -11.92
CA PRO A 115 15.68 -3.86 -11.84
C PRO A 115 15.58 -4.47 -10.44
N LEU A 116 15.37 -5.79 -10.38
CA LEU A 116 15.28 -6.60 -9.18
C LEU A 116 16.11 -7.86 -9.35
N THR A 117 16.89 -8.19 -8.32
CA THR A 117 17.57 -9.49 -8.23
C THR A 117 16.64 -10.46 -7.50
N LEU A 118 16.14 -11.47 -8.20
CA LEU A 118 15.27 -12.48 -7.61
C LEU A 118 16.10 -13.68 -7.13
N LYS A 119 15.53 -14.47 -6.22
CA LYS A 119 16.08 -15.78 -5.87
C LYS A 119 15.40 -16.82 -6.75
N LEU A 120 16.01 -17.16 -7.89
CA LEU A 120 15.54 -18.22 -8.79
C LEU A 120 16.60 -19.33 -8.83
N SER A 121 16.15 -20.56 -9.08
CA SER A 121 17.05 -21.67 -9.33
C SER A 121 17.71 -21.55 -10.71
N ASN A 122 18.63 -22.46 -11.02
CA ASN A 122 19.23 -22.52 -12.35
C ASN A 122 18.15 -22.83 -13.40
N GLN A 123 18.04 -22.00 -14.44
CA GLN A 123 17.09 -22.12 -15.57
C GLN A 123 15.59 -21.93 -15.25
N PRO A 124 15.16 -20.74 -14.77
CA PRO A 124 13.74 -20.41 -14.71
C PRO A 124 13.17 -20.30 -16.14
N ARG A 125 12.05 -20.97 -16.41
CA ARG A 125 11.39 -20.93 -17.74
C ARG A 125 10.34 -19.83 -17.84
N GLN A 126 9.68 -19.56 -16.73
CA GLN A 126 8.57 -18.62 -16.62
C GLN A 126 8.62 -18.04 -15.22
N VAL A 127 8.52 -16.71 -15.12
CA VAL A 127 8.49 -15.98 -13.85
C VAL A 127 7.30 -15.03 -13.92
N GLU A 128 6.48 -15.04 -12.87
CA GLU A 128 5.24 -14.27 -12.82
C GLU A 128 5.13 -13.54 -11.49
N VAL A 129 4.51 -12.37 -11.52
CA VAL A 129 4.10 -11.66 -10.31
C VAL A 129 2.90 -12.39 -9.73
N ALA A 130 3.03 -12.88 -8.49
CA ALA A 130 1.92 -13.50 -7.77
C ALA A 130 1.13 -12.45 -6.98
N ASP A 131 1.82 -11.49 -6.36
CA ASP A 131 1.23 -10.43 -5.56
C ASP A 131 2.22 -9.27 -5.40
N ILE A 132 1.71 -8.05 -5.27
CA ILE A 132 2.52 -6.88 -4.94
C ILE A 132 1.75 -5.93 -4.01
N GLY A 133 2.29 -5.74 -2.82
CA GLY A 133 1.77 -4.78 -1.83
C GLY A 133 2.78 -3.67 -1.62
N CYS A 134 2.34 -2.42 -1.62
CA CYS A 134 3.21 -1.28 -1.37
C CYS A 134 2.63 -0.41 -0.25
N GLU A 135 3.50 0.09 0.60
CA GLU A 135 3.15 0.91 1.77
C GLU A 135 4.08 2.12 1.88
N GLN A 136 3.56 3.18 2.48
CA GLN A 136 4.37 4.35 2.80
C GLN A 136 5.40 3.98 3.88
N GLU A 137 6.65 4.39 3.67
CA GLU A 137 7.65 4.38 4.74
C GLU A 137 7.31 5.50 5.73
N LEU A 138 6.72 5.15 6.87
CA LEU A 138 6.55 6.08 7.98
C LEU A 138 7.92 6.30 8.62
N GLY A 139 8.47 7.50 8.44
CA GLY A 139 9.81 7.83 8.94
C GLY A 139 9.94 7.59 10.44
N ARG A 140 10.99 6.88 10.85
CA ARG A 140 11.72 7.33 12.05
C ARG A 140 12.31 8.70 11.71
N PRO A 141 12.26 9.68 12.62
CA PRO A 141 12.86 10.99 12.37
C PRO A 141 14.34 10.81 12.04
N VAL A 142 14.77 11.37 10.92
CA VAL A 142 16.18 11.50 10.56
C VAL A 142 16.77 12.51 11.56
N PRO A 143 17.77 12.15 12.38
CA PRO A 143 18.46 13.15 13.18
C PRO A 143 19.11 14.16 12.22
N ALA A 144 18.82 15.44 12.43
CA ALA A 144 19.50 16.51 11.72
C ALA A 144 21.02 16.40 11.94
N PRO A 145 21.84 16.78 10.94
CA PRO A 145 23.30 16.76 11.04
C PRO A 145 23.83 17.65 12.17
#